data_AF-A0A5M3X3T1-F1
#
_entry.id   AF-A0A5M3X3T1-F1
#
_cell.length_a   1.000
_cell.length_b   1.000
_cell.length_c   1.000
_cell.angle_alpha   90.00
_cell.angle_beta   90.00
_cell.angle_gamma   90.00
#
_symmetry.space_group_name_H-M   'P 1'
#
loop_
_entity.id
_entity.type
_entity.pdbx_description
1 polymer ?
#
loop_
_entity_poly.entity_id
_entity_poly.type
_entity_poly.pdbx_seq_one_letter_code
_entity_poly.pdbx_strand_id
1 'polypeptide(L)'
;MFIDGAIIAGSANLANLFDLRPGRAIKVGLLAGAPLLAASLYGSRPATAGLAAIPLGAAVALLPEDLAERAMLGDAGANSMGALLGLAASARLSRKARLGVLGVVVGLTAASEKVSFTKVIANNPVLHRIDMIGRRPVPPPAHR
;
A
#
# COMPACT_ATOMS: atom_id res chain seq x y z
N MET A 1 4.41 -10.23 -19.71
CA MET A 1 5.46 -10.92 -18.93
C MET A 1 6.39 -9.93 -18.24
N PHE A 2 7.28 -9.20 -18.92
CA PHE A 2 8.19 -8.25 -18.24
C PHE A 2 7.46 -7.12 -17.49
N ILE A 3 6.43 -6.51 -18.11
CA ILE A 3 5.63 -5.46 -17.47
C ILE A 3 4.95 -5.99 -16.21
N ASP A 4 4.41 -7.22 -16.27
CA ASP A 4 3.68 -7.80 -15.15
C ASP A 4 4.63 -8.14 -13.99
N GLY A 5 5.79 -8.73 -14.28
CA GLY A 5 6.84 -8.96 -13.28
C GLY A 5 7.33 -7.67 -12.62
N ALA A 6 7.53 -6.61 -13.41
CA ALA A 6 7.95 -5.30 -12.91
C ALA A 6 6.87 -4.65 -12.03
N ILE A 7 5.59 -4.77 -12.37
CA ILE A 7 4.48 -4.31 -11.53
C ILE A 7 4.45 -5.08 -10.22
N ILE A 8 4.56 -6.41 -10.25
CA ILE A 8 4.52 -7.26 -9.05
C ILE A 8 5.69 -6.92 -8.12
N ALA A 9 6.92 -6.98 -8.63
CA ALA A 9 8.12 -6.71 -7.84
C ALA A 9 8.16 -5.25 -7.35
N GLY A 10 7.82 -4.29 -8.22
CA GLY A 10 7.79 -2.88 -7.86
C GLY A 10 6.68 -2.54 -6.86
N SER A 11 5.52 -3.21 -6.91
CA SER A 11 4.46 -3.03 -5.93
C SER A 11 4.84 -3.59 -4.56
N ALA A 12 5.54 -4.74 -4.52
CA ALA A 12 6.12 -5.27 -3.28
C ALA A 12 7.08 -4.26 -2.65
N ASN A 13 8.07 -3.79 -3.43
CA ASN A 13 9.04 -2.80 -2.98
C ASN A 13 8.38 -1.51 -2.49
N LEU A 14 7.37 -1.01 -3.22
CA LEU A 14 6.64 0.19 -2.79
C LEU A 14 5.87 -0.02 -1.49
N ALA A 15 5.18 -1.15 -1.33
CA ALA A 15 4.50 -1.44 -0.09
C ALA A 15 5.47 -1.45 1.09
N ASN A 16 6.68 -2.01 0.90
CA ASN A 16 7.76 -1.97 1.88
C ASN A 16 8.20 -0.53 2.22
N LEU A 17 8.34 0.34 1.21
CA LEU A 17 8.69 1.76 1.42
C LEU A 17 7.64 2.53 2.24
N PHE A 18 6.39 2.10 2.22
CA PHE A 18 5.33 2.68 3.04
C PHE A 18 5.22 2.05 4.44
N ASP A 19 5.88 0.93 4.71
CA ASP A 19 5.87 0.25 6.02
C ASP A 19 6.83 0.84 7.05
N LEU A 20 7.08 2.16 6.97
CA LEU A 20 7.97 2.88 7.89
C LEU A 20 7.24 3.40 9.14
N ARG A 21 5.91 3.35 9.15
CA ARG A 21 5.09 3.82 10.27
C ARG A 21 3.83 2.98 10.43
N PRO A 22 3.35 2.80 11.68
CA PRO A 22 2.21 1.94 11.96
C PRO A 22 0.97 2.29 11.12
N GLY A 23 0.38 1.33 10.43
CA GLY A 23 -0.86 1.43 9.68
C GLY A 23 -0.73 2.15 8.33
N ARG A 24 0.46 2.63 7.95
CA ARG A 24 0.64 3.35 6.66
C ARG A 24 0.57 2.39 5.48
N ALA A 25 1.31 1.28 5.53
CA ALA A 25 1.29 0.28 4.47
C ALA A 25 -0.14 -0.24 4.22
N ILE A 26 -0.90 -0.50 5.29
CA ILE A 26 -2.31 -0.93 5.20
C ILE A 26 -3.18 0.12 4.52
N LYS A 27 -3.08 1.39 4.93
CA LYS A 27 -3.86 2.49 4.32
C LYS A 27 -3.55 2.64 2.83
N VAL A 28 -2.28 2.60 2.45
CA VAL A 28 -1.86 2.68 1.04
C VAL A 28 -2.35 1.45 0.27
N GLY A 29 -2.20 0.26 0.85
CA GLY A 29 -2.72 -0.98 0.30
C GLY A 29 -4.23 -0.92 0.05
N LEU A 30 -5.00 -0.40 1.00
CA LEU A 30 -6.45 -0.21 0.86
C LEU A 30 -6.80 0.81 -0.23
N LEU A 31 -6.10 1.94 -0.27
CA LEU A 31 -6.33 2.96 -1.30
C LEU A 31 -6.07 2.44 -2.71
N ALA A 32 -5.02 1.63 -2.90
CA ALA A 32 -4.68 1.03 -4.18
C ALA A 32 -5.56 -0.19 -4.52
N GLY A 33 -5.84 -1.02 -3.51
CA GLY A 33 -6.46 -2.32 -3.67
C GLY A 33 -7.99 -2.32 -3.63
N ALA A 34 -8.64 -1.38 -2.93
CA ALA A 34 -10.11 -1.33 -2.87
C ALA A 34 -10.77 -1.03 -4.22
N PRO A 35 -10.30 -0.07 -5.04
CA PRO A 35 -10.84 0.14 -6.39
C PRO A 35 -10.64 -1.09 -7.28
N LEU A 36 -9.51 -1.76 -7.15
CA LEU A 36 -9.17 -2.97 -7.89
C LEU A 36 -10.07 -4.14 -7.52
N LEU A 37 -10.32 -4.33 -6.22
CA LEU A 37 -11.26 -5.31 -5.69
C LEU A 37 -12.67 -5.02 -6.21
N ALA A 38 -13.17 -3.78 -6.06
CA ALA A 38 -14.48 -3.38 -6.57
C ALA A 38 -14.61 -3.68 -8.07
N ALA A 39 -13.65 -3.26 -8.89
CA ALA A 39 -13.64 -3.51 -10.33
C ALA A 39 -13.59 -5.00 -10.70
N SER A 40 -13.05 -5.84 -9.82
CA SER A 40 -12.99 -7.30 -10.01
C SER A 40 -14.31 -7.98 -9.64
N LEU A 41 -14.97 -7.50 -8.59
CA LEU A 41 -16.31 -7.93 -8.18
C LEU A 41 -17.37 -7.55 -9.23
N TYR A 42 -17.38 -6.29 -9.70
CA TYR A 42 -18.30 -5.83 -10.76
C TYR A 42 -18.12 -6.61 -12.07
N GLY A 43 -16.89 -7.02 -12.37
CA GLY A 43 -16.57 -7.81 -13.57
C GLY A 43 -16.86 -9.31 -13.43
N SER A 44 -17.40 -9.77 -12.28
CA SER A 44 -17.62 -11.20 -11.97
C SER A 44 -16.35 -12.06 -12.16
N ARG A 45 -15.19 -11.57 -11.72
CA ARG A 45 -13.91 -12.28 -11.79
C ARG A 45 -13.43 -12.69 -10.40
N PRO A 46 -13.98 -13.78 -9.83
CA PRO A 46 -13.74 -14.16 -8.44
C PRO A 46 -12.27 -14.47 -8.15
N ALA A 47 -11.56 -15.10 -9.10
CA ALA A 47 -10.14 -15.40 -8.94
C ALA A 47 -9.29 -14.12 -8.76
N THR A 48 -9.52 -13.09 -9.58
CA THR A 48 -8.80 -11.81 -9.46
C THR A 48 -9.25 -11.01 -8.24
N ALA A 49 -10.52 -11.13 -7.83
CA ALA A 49 -11.01 -10.51 -6.62
C ALA A 49 -10.31 -11.11 -5.39
N GLY A 50 -10.10 -12.43 -5.34
CA GLY A 50 -9.36 -13.10 -4.27
C GLY A 50 -7.93 -12.59 -4.08
N LEU A 51 -7.22 -12.29 -5.19
CA LEU A 51 -5.86 -11.74 -5.15
C LEU A 51 -5.77 -10.38 -4.45
N ALA A 52 -6.83 -9.58 -4.47
CA ALA A 52 -6.89 -8.32 -3.72
C ALA A 52 -7.57 -8.50 -2.35
N ALA A 53 -8.68 -9.23 -2.29
CA ALA A 53 -9.48 -9.38 -1.08
C ALA A 53 -8.72 -10.07 0.07
N ILE A 54 -7.95 -11.12 -0.22
CA ILE A 54 -7.23 -11.89 0.81
C ILE A 54 -6.18 -11.03 1.52
N PRO A 55 -5.20 -10.42 0.82
CA PRO A 55 -4.18 -9.62 1.50
C PRO A 55 -4.78 -8.36 2.15
N LEU A 56 -5.78 -7.72 1.54
CA LEU A 56 -6.44 -6.56 2.14
C LEU A 56 -7.25 -6.94 3.38
N GLY A 57 -7.96 -8.07 3.36
CA GLY A 57 -8.71 -8.57 4.52
C GLY A 57 -7.78 -8.90 5.69
N ALA A 58 -6.66 -9.59 5.40
CA ALA A 58 -5.64 -9.87 6.40
C ALA A 58 -5.02 -8.57 6.97
N ALA A 59 -4.69 -7.61 6.10
CA ALA A 59 -4.14 -6.31 6.50
C ALA A 59 -5.15 -5.50 7.35
N VAL A 60 -6.43 -5.51 7.00
CA VAL A 60 -7.50 -4.85 7.79
C VAL A 60 -7.69 -5.53 9.15
N ALA A 61 -7.62 -6.85 9.20
CA ALA A 61 -7.73 -7.58 10.47
C ALA A 61 -6.60 -7.24 11.45
N LEU A 62 -5.41 -6.93 10.95
CA LEU A 62 -4.25 -6.51 11.74
C LEU A 62 -4.19 -5.00 12.00
N LEU A 63 -5.06 -4.21 11.35
CA LEU A 63 -5.03 -2.75 11.43
C LEU A 63 -5.15 -2.21 12.87
N PRO A 64 -6.01 -2.74 13.76
CA PRO A 64 -6.09 -2.26 15.14
C PRO A 64 -4.79 -2.48 15.92
N GLU A 65 -4.17 -3.66 15.80
CA GLU A 65 -2.90 -4.00 16.44
C GLU A 65 -1.75 -3.18 15.88
N ASP A 66 -1.76 -2.95 14.57
CA ASP A 66 -0.76 -2.14 13.87
C ASP A 66 -0.87 -0.68 14.29
N LEU A 67 -2.06 -0.09 14.26
CA LEU A 67 -2.31 1.28 14.74
C LEU A 67 -2.04 1.47 16.25
N ALA A 68 -2.19 0.41 17.04
CA ALA A 68 -1.85 0.40 18.47
C ALA A 68 -0.34 0.26 18.73
N GLU A 69 0.49 0.14 17.68
CA GLU A 69 1.93 -0.05 17.73
C GLU A 69 2.33 -1.36 18.44
N ARG A 70 1.44 -2.37 18.42
CA ARG A 70 1.68 -3.69 19.04
C ARG A 70 2.29 -4.68 18.07
N ALA A 71 2.01 -4.50 16.78
CA ALA A 71 2.57 -5.25 15.68
C ALA A 71 2.82 -4.30 14.50
N MET A 72 3.62 -4.73 13.54
CA MET A 72 3.68 -4.11 12.21
C MET A 72 3.55 -5.24 11.19
N LEU A 73 3.01 -4.96 10.00
CA LEU A 73 3.06 -5.93 8.89
C LEU A 73 4.49 -6.44 8.65
N GLY A 74 5.46 -5.55 8.79
CA GLY A 74 6.86 -5.82 8.52
C GLY A 74 7.11 -6.10 7.05
N ASP A 75 8.38 -6.31 6.71
CA ASP A 75 8.80 -6.51 5.33
C ASP A 75 8.07 -7.69 4.67
N ALA A 76 7.88 -8.79 5.41
CA ALA A 76 7.21 -9.97 4.88
C ALA A 76 5.74 -9.69 4.52
N GLY A 77 5.01 -9.03 5.42
CA GLY A 77 3.60 -8.69 5.21
C GLY A 77 3.41 -7.65 4.11
N ALA A 78 4.19 -6.57 4.17
CA ALA A 78 4.14 -5.48 3.21
C ALA A 78 4.49 -5.93 1.79
N ASN A 79 5.61 -6.67 1.61
CA ASN A 79 6.00 -7.18 0.30
C ASN A 79 4.97 -8.16 -0.27
N SER A 80 4.44 -9.07 0.56
CA SER A 80 3.44 -10.05 0.12
C SER A 80 2.14 -9.38 -0.30
N MET A 81 1.66 -8.40 0.47
CA MET A 81 0.49 -7.59 0.12
C MET A 81 0.72 -6.81 -1.18
N GLY A 82 1.85 -6.13 -1.30
CA GLY A 82 2.22 -5.36 -2.50
C GLY A 82 2.31 -6.25 -3.75
N ALA A 83 2.95 -7.41 -3.66
CA ALA A 83 3.06 -8.37 -4.76
C ALA A 83 1.69 -8.88 -5.22
N LEU A 84 0.82 -9.26 -4.27
CA LEU A 84 -0.52 -9.78 -4.59
C LEU A 84 -1.43 -8.71 -5.20
N LEU A 85 -1.36 -7.47 -4.71
CA LEU A 85 -2.07 -6.33 -5.33
C LEU A 85 -1.52 -6.03 -6.74
N GLY A 86 -0.21 -6.08 -6.92
CA GLY A 86 0.43 -5.93 -8.23
C GLY A 86 0.00 -7.03 -9.21
N LEU A 87 -0.09 -8.28 -8.73
CA LEU A 87 -0.57 -9.41 -9.52
C LEU A 87 -2.05 -9.25 -9.90
N ALA A 88 -2.89 -8.84 -8.94
CA ALA A 88 -4.29 -8.54 -9.18
C ALA A 88 -4.46 -7.43 -10.24
N ALA A 89 -3.64 -6.38 -10.18
CA ALA A 89 -3.63 -5.30 -11.15
C ALA A 89 -3.23 -5.81 -12.54
N SER A 90 -2.17 -6.61 -12.63
CA SER A 90 -1.72 -7.20 -13.88
C SER A 90 -2.75 -8.13 -14.52
N ALA A 91 -3.46 -8.92 -13.71
CA ALA A 91 -4.51 -9.83 -14.18
C ALA A 91 -5.79 -9.10 -14.63
N ARG A 92 -6.06 -7.90 -14.07
CA ARG A 92 -7.33 -7.19 -14.30
C ARG A 92 -7.25 -6.07 -15.34
N LEU A 93 -6.10 -5.43 -15.48
CA LEU A 93 -5.94 -4.18 -16.23
C LEU A 93 -5.55 -4.39 -17.70
N SER A 94 -6.04 -3.49 -18.55
CA SER A 94 -5.60 -3.42 -19.96
C SER A 94 -4.12 -3.08 -20.03
N ARG A 95 -3.47 -3.36 -21.17
CA ARG A 95 -2.03 -3.08 -21.34
C ARG A 95 -1.67 -1.61 -21.10
N LYS A 96 -2.52 -0.68 -21.56
CA LYS A 96 -2.34 0.77 -21.36
C LYS A 96 -2.40 1.13 -19.86
N ALA A 97 -3.38 0.59 -19.14
CA ALA A 97 -3.53 0.81 -17.71
C ALA A 97 -2.35 0.19 -16.92
N ARG A 98 -1.86 -0.98 -17.31
CA ARG A 98 -0.64 -1.58 -16.74
C ARG A 98 0.59 -0.70 -16.92
N LEU A 99 0.78 -0.09 -18.09
CA LEU A 99 1.88 0.86 -18.30
C LEU A 99 1.74 2.11 -17.41
N GLY A 100 0.51 2.60 -17.21
CA GLY A 100 0.25 3.68 -16.26
C GLY A 100 0.62 3.30 -14.82
N VAL A 101 0.18 2.12 -14.36
CA VAL A 101 0.55 1.59 -13.04
C VAL A 101 2.06 1.43 -12.90
N LEU A 102 2.72 0.84 -13.90
CA LEU A 102 4.18 0.70 -13.89
C LEU A 102 4.87 2.08 -13.83
N GLY A 103 4.38 3.07 -14.57
CA GLY A 103 4.89 4.45 -14.50
C GLY A 103 4.76 5.06 -13.11
N VAL A 104 3.62 4.87 -12.44
CA VAL A 104 3.42 5.28 -11.04
C VAL A 104 4.38 4.52 -10.12
N VAL A 105 4.51 3.21 -10.29
CA VAL A 105 5.35 2.36 -9.46
C VAL A 105 6.82 2.79 -9.54
N VAL A 106 7.33 2.95 -10.76
CA VAL A 106 8.70 3.39 -11.03
C VAL A 106 8.90 4.83 -10.55
N GLY A 107 7.95 5.73 -10.83
CA GLY A 107 8.02 7.13 -10.44
C GLY A 107 8.08 7.31 -8.93
N LEU A 108 7.23 6.60 -8.18
CA LEU A 108 7.27 6.61 -6.71
C LEU A 108 8.56 5.97 -6.19
N THR A 109 9.00 4.86 -6.77
CA THR A 109 10.26 4.22 -6.35
C THR A 109 11.44 5.16 -6.54
N ALA A 110 11.56 5.80 -7.71
CA ALA A 110 12.61 6.78 -7.98
C ALA A 110 12.49 8.03 -7.08
N ALA A 111 11.27 8.51 -6.82
CA ALA A 111 11.05 9.62 -5.90
C ALA A 111 11.51 9.29 -4.47
N SER A 112 11.31 8.04 -4.02
CA SER A 112 11.71 7.61 -2.68
C SER A 112 13.22 7.72 -2.42
N GLU A 113 14.05 7.64 -3.47
CA GLU A 113 15.50 7.80 -3.37
C GLU A 113 15.93 9.25 -3.12
N LYS A 114 15.09 10.22 -3.53
CA LYS A 114 15.39 11.66 -3.43
C LYS A 114 14.64 12.34 -2.30
N VAL A 115 13.41 11.89 -2.02
CA VAL A 115 12.53 12.48 -1.02
C VAL A 115 11.99 11.44 -0.06
N SER A 116 12.04 11.74 1.24
CA SER A 116 11.39 10.91 2.24
C SER A 116 9.88 11.08 2.16
N PHE A 117 9.16 10.02 1.78
CA PHE A 117 7.69 10.02 1.81
C PHE A 117 7.13 10.41 3.17
N THR A 118 7.80 10.03 4.25
CA THR A 118 7.43 10.48 5.60
C THR A 118 7.46 12.00 5.73
N LYS A 119 8.50 12.68 5.22
CA LYS A 119 8.56 14.15 5.24
C LYS A 119 7.50 14.78 4.36
N VAL A 120 7.27 14.21 3.17
CA VAL A 120 6.23 14.70 2.24
C VAL A 120 4.84 14.59 2.86
N ILE A 121 4.51 13.44 3.47
CA ILE A 121 3.24 13.20 4.15
C ILE A 121 3.10 14.12 5.36
N ALA A 122 4.16 14.30 6.16
CA ALA A 122 4.13 15.17 7.34
C ALA A 122 3.95 16.66 7.01
N ASN A 123 4.55 17.13 5.91
CA ASN A 123 4.47 18.52 5.47
C ASN A 123 3.16 18.85 4.73
N ASN A 124 2.35 17.86 4.37
CA ASN A 124 1.06 18.07 3.73
C ASN A 124 -0.06 17.89 4.78
N PRO A 125 -0.85 18.92 5.10
CA PRO A 125 -1.82 18.87 6.19
C PRO A 125 -2.92 17.81 5.99
N VAL A 126 -3.31 17.55 4.74
CA VAL A 126 -4.34 16.54 4.42
C VAL A 126 -3.76 15.13 4.55
N LEU A 127 -2.58 14.89 3.96
CA LEU A 127 -1.92 13.58 4.04
C LEU A 127 -1.52 13.25 5.48
N HIS A 128 -1.02 14.24 6.22
CA HIS A 128 -0.68 14.08 7.63
C HIS A 128 -1.92 13.72 8.46
N ARG A 129 -3.06 14.39 8.24
CA ARG A 129 -4.31 14.06 8.93
C ARG A 129 -4.70 12.60 8.64
N ILE A 130 -4.67 12.16 7.38
CA ILE A 130 -4.98 10.78 7.01
C ILE A 130 -3.99 9.78 7.63
N ASP A 131 -2.69 10.07 7.62
CA ASP A 131 -1.65 9.24 8.20
C ASP A 131 -1.82 9.08 9.73
N MET A 132 -2.29 10.13 10.41
CA MET A 132 -2.55 10.14 11.85
C MET A 132 -3.90 9.54 12.27
N ILE A 133 -4.88 9.35 11.37
CA ILE A 133 -6.15 8.70 11.71
C ILE A 133 -5.88 7.33 12.35
N GLY A 134 -6.39 7.13 13.56
CA GLY A 134 -6.30 5.87 14.31
C GLY A 134 -4.97 5.61 15.00
N ARG A 135 -3.92 6.42 14.76
CA ARG A 135 -2.64 6.29 15.48
C ARG A 135 -2.71 6.88 16.87
N ARG A 136 -1.87 6.35 17.76
CA ARG A 136 -1.62 6.98 19.06
C ARG A 136 -0.97 8.36 18.88
N PRO A 137 -1.45 9.40 19.57
CA PRO A 137 -0.79 10.69 19.59
C PRO A 137 0.63 10.54 20.13
N VAL A 138 1.60 11.18 19.49
CA VAL A 138 2.95 11.31 20.06
C VAL A 138 2.80 12.11 21.36
N PRO A 139 3.21 11.57 22.53
CA PRO A 139 3.18 12.34 23.78
C PRO A 139 3.98 13.63 23.61
N PRO A 140 3.50 14.78 24.13
CA PRO A 140 4.27 16.02 24.07
C PRO A 140 5.65 15.79 24.74
N PRO A 141 6.71 16.43 24.22
CA PRO A 141 8.05 16.28 24.79
C PRO A 141 8.01 16.64 26.27
N ALA A 142 8.53 15.75 27.11
CA ALA A 142 8.65 16.02 28.54
C ALA A 142 9.51 17.26 28.72
N HIS A 143 8.95 18.32 29.29
CA HIS A 143 9.71 19.49 29.71
C HIS A 143 10.80 19.01 30.69
N ARG A 144 12.06 19.08 30.27
CA ARG A 144 13.25 18.99 31.13
C ARG A 144 13.89 20.36 31.19
#